data_AF-A0A2E0Z0F7-F1
#
_entry.id   AF-A0A2E0Z0F7-F1
#
_cell.length_a   1.000
_cell.length_b   1.000
_cell.length_c   1.000
_cell.angle_alpha   90.00
_cell.angle_beta   90.00
_cell.angle_gamma   90.00
#
_symmetry.space_group_name_H-M   'P 1'
#
loop_
_entity.id
_entity.type
_entity.pdbx_description
1 polymer ?
#
loop_
_entity_poly.entity_id
_entity_poly.type
_entity_poly.pdbx_seq_one_letter_code
_entity_poly.pdbx_strand_id
1 'polypeptide(L)'
;MTAATHSESLRATGGARQELVLLHGWGGNREVWRPLLAALRPWANVTLLDIPGCAPGAAAPGVSLDDALAAILDAAPARAVYLGFSLGGQLALELARREPGRVLALATLCSSPRFLAGDDWPGMSPQQFDAFRAALASCPGAAARRFDSLQAAGSTRRRALLRALAGQRRAAADASLRSGLDWLYQLDQRDALVGLTQPRLHLFAAADELVPAAVAGALAQRDGGAGQVRTLPGCGHLAPLEQPAAVAAELTGFLTSQGLLDEPPAAPAPIPKASVAASFSRAASAYDSAAHLQREVGNELLARLDGQAVEPRTVLDLGCGTGYFQPALAARFPAARHLGLDLAEGMVEHARRRGSGATGWLVGDAEALPLASASIDLVFSSLALQWCYRLPLLFAEIARVLAPGGKCVFTSLGPGTLSELRRAWAQVDAHQHVNTFLPAPDLEQAARATAGIDLQLEVCEYQLTYARVRDLLGELKAIGAHNMNSDRRAGLAGRRALEGMLRAYERERRDGVLPATYEVYFGVISRQGEAP
;
A
#
# COMPACT_ATOMS: atom_id res chain seq x y z
N MET A 1 -14.66 6.50 -38.59
CA MET A 1 -14.59 7.51 -37.53
C MET A 1 -14.02 6.83 -36.30
N THR A 2 -12.77 7.11 -35.95
CA THR A 2 -12.10 6.54 -34.78
C THR A 2 -12.83 6.99 -33.52
N ALA A 3 -13.49 6.07 -32.82
CA ALA A 3 -14.10 6.35 -31.53
C ALA A 3 -13.01 6.89 -30.60
N ALA A 4 -13.25 8.05 -29.98
CA ALA A 4 -12.32 8.60 -29.01
C ALA A 4 -12.24 7.62 -27.84
N THR A 5 -11.16 6.84 -27.80
CA THR A 5 -10.95 5.86 -26.73
C THR A 5 -10.69 6.67 -25.48
N HIS A 6 -11.59 6.59 -24.50
CA HIS A 6 -11.37 7.27 -23.25
C HIS A 6 -10.30 6.51 -22.47
N SER A 7 -9.05 6.91 -22.68
CA SER A 7 -7.88 6.42 -21.96
C SER A 7 -7.39 7.45 -20.95
N GLU A 8 -6.57 6.99 -20.01
CA GLU A 8 -5.94 7.80 -18.99
C GLU A 8 -4.53 7.23 -18.77
N SER A 9 -3.52 8.07 -18.98
CA SER A 9 -2.12 7.74 -18.72
C SER A 9 -1.68 8.38 -17.43
N LEU A 10 -1.50 7.55 -16.40
CA LEU A 10 -1.08 7.96 -15.07
C LEU A 10 0.41 7.76 -14.92
N ARG A 11 1.15 8.85 -14.73
CA ARG A 11 2.58 8.76 -14.44
C ARG A 11 2.82 8.13 -13.07
N ALA A 12 3.94 7.41 -12.99
CA ALA A 12 4.47 6.93 -11.73
C ALA A 12 4.64 8.10 -10.75
N THR A 13 4.34 7.85 -9.48
CA THR A 13 4.58 8.82 -8.39
C THR A 13 6.02 8.77 -7.89
N GLY A 14 6.72 7.66 -8.13
CA GLY A 14 8.17 7.52 -7.97
C GLY A 14 8.89 7.49 -9.32
N GLY A 15 10.05 6.82 -9.37
CA GLY A 15 10.72 6.54 -10.64
C GLY A 15 9.96 5.47 -11.42
N ALA A 16 9.51 5.81 -12.63
CA ALA A 16 8.89 4.82 -13.53
C ALA A 16 9.94 3.79 -13.95
N ARG A 17 9.76 2.55 -13.49
CA ARG A 17 10.57 1.39 -13.85
C ARG A 17 9.90 0.56 -14.94
N GLN A 18 8.56 0.63 -15.04
CA GLN A 18 7.82 -0.06 -16.07
C GLN A 18 6.59 0.70 -16.60
N GLU A 19 6.18 0.29 -17.79
CA GLU A 19 4.91 0.67 -18.43
C GLU A 19 3.88 -0.46 -18.22
N LEU A 20 2.70 -0.13 -17.69
CA LEU A 20 1.66 -1.09 -17.35
C LEU A 20 0.33 -0.71 -17.99
N VAL A 21 -0.27 -1.63 -18.73
CA VAL A 21 -1.60 -1.45 -19.35
C VAL A 21 -2.60 -2.35 -18.64
N LEU A 22 -3.69 -1.76 -18.12
CA LEU A 22 -4.70 -2.47 -17.36
C LEU A 22 -6.01 -2.62 -18.15
N LEU A 23 -6.38 -3.86 -18.46
CA LEU A 23 -7.54 -4.18 -19.31
C LEU A 23 -8.70 -4.75 -18.49
N HIS A 24 -9.80 -4.01 -18.36
CA HIS A 24 -10.95 -4.44 -17.57
C HIS A 24 -11.78 -5.56 -18.25
N GLY A 25 -12.68 -6.17 -17.48
CA GLY A 25 -13.60 -7.22 -17.97
C GLY A 25 -14.86 -6.68 -18.67
N TRP A 26 -15.67 -7.59 -19.22
CA TRP A 26 -16.93 -7.26 -19.90
C TRP A 26 -17.91 -6.51 -18.99
N GLY A 27 -18.57 -5.48 -19.52
CA GLY A 27 -19.56 -4.67 -18.81
C GLY A 27 -18.98 -3.72 -17.74
N GLY A 28 -17.68 -3.82 -17.47
CA GLY A 28 -16.94 -2.94 -16.57
C GLY A 28 -16.38 -1.71 -17.29
N ASN A 29 -15.44 -1.05 -16.63
CA ASN A 29 -14.67 0.06 -17.18
C ASN A 29 -13.35 0.21 -16.42
N ARG A 30 -12.56 1.22 -16.77
CA ARG A 30 -11.22 1.43 -16.21
C ARG A 30 -11.20 1.70 -14.69
N GLU A 31 -12.33 2.11 -14.10
CA GLU A 31 -12.41 2.46 -12.67
C GLU A 31 -12.22 1.24 -11.74
N VAL A 32 -12.40 0.01 -12.27
CA VAL A 32 -12.14 -1.23 -11.52
C VAL A 32 -10.71 -1.31 -10.99
N TRP A 33 -9.77 -0.61 -11.63
CA TRP A 33 -8.35 -0.61 -11.30
C TRP A 33 -7.94 0.44 -10.28
N ARG A 34 -8.82 1.41 -9.94
CA ARG A 34 -8.49 2.50 -9.01
C ARG A 34 -7.88 2.02 -7.69
N PRO A 35 -8.40 0.94 -7.05
CA PRO A 35 -7.84 0.48 -5.78
C PRO A 35 -6.39 -0.03 -5.88
N LEU A 36 -5.92 -0.47 -7.06
CA LEU A 36 -4.55 -0.94 -7.25
C LEU A 36 -3.55 0.19 -7.44
N LEU A 37 -4.00 1.39 -7.83
CA LEU A 37 -3.10 2.47 -8.23
C LEU A 37 -2.12 2.89 -7.13
N ALA A 38 -2.53 2.81 -5.87
CA ALA A 38 -1.65 3.12 -4.74
C ALA A 38 -0.42 2.20 -4.67
N ALA A 39 -0.57 0.93 -5.06
CA ALA A 39 0.51 -0.06 -5.03
C ALA A 39 1.31 -0.11 -6.35
N LEU A 40 0.70 0.25 -7.48
CA LEU A 40 1.32 0.17 -8.81
C LEU A 40 2.06 1.46 -9.21
N ARG A 41 1.47 2.63 -8.95
CA ARG A 41 2.04 3.93 -9.36
C ARG A 41 3.37 4.29 -8.70
N PRO A 42 3.79 3.75 -7.53
CA PRO A 42 5.14 3.99 -7.03
C PRO A 42 6.25 3.58 -8.02
N TRP A 43 6.02 2.60 -8.89
CA TRP A 43 7.03 2.04 -9.79
C TRP A 43 6.61 1.93 -11.26
N ALA A 44 5.33 2.13 -11.60
CA ALA A 44 4.84 2.04 -12.98
C ALA A 44 4.14 3.31 -13.47
N ASN A 45 4.37 3.63 -14.75
CA ASN A 45 3.40 4.39 -15.52
C ASN A 45 2.23 3.45 -15.87
N VAL A 46 1.00 3.91 -15.63
CA VAL A 46 -0.20 3.07 -15.77
C VAL A 46 -1.13 3.66 -16.82
N THR A 47 -1.42 2.88 -17.86
CA THR A 47 -2.45 3.17 -18.85
C THR A 47 -3.74 2.44 -18.49
N LEU A 48 -4.78 3.23 -18.28
CA LEU A 48 -6.15 2.79 -18.06
C LEU A 48 -6.98 3.17 -19.29
N LEU A 49 -7.94 2.33 -19.69
CA LEU A 49 -8.85 2.68 -20.78
C LEU A 49 -10.19 1.97 -20.65
N ASP A 50 -11.24 2.63 -21.16
CA ASP A 50 -12.53 2.01 -21.39
C ASP A 50 -12.49 1.30 -22.76
N ILE A 51 -12.57 -0.03 -22.76
CA ILE A 51 -12.33 -0.86 -23.95
C ILE A 51 -13.57 -0.86 -24.86
N PRO A 52 -13.45 -0.47 -26.15
CA PRO A 52 -14.53 -0.55 -27.12
C PRO A 52 -15.15 -1.95 -27.19
N GLY A 53 -16.48 -2.03 -27.17
CA GLY A 53 -17.21 -3.30 -27.17
C GLY A 53 -17.29 -4.02 -25.81
N CYS A 54 -16.56 -3.54 -24.79
CA CYS A 54 -16.56 -4.09 -23.43
C CYS A 54 -17.08 -3.11 -22.38
N ALA A 55 -16.80 -1.81 -22.54
CA ALA A 55 -17.29 -0.76 -21.66
C ALA A 55 -18.57 -0.12 -22.21
N PRO A 56 -19.62 0.06 -21.40
CA PRO A 56 -20.85 0.73 -21.84
C PRO A 56 -20.57 2.14 -22.36
N GLY A 57 -21.03 2.46 -23.56
CA GLY A 57 -20.86 3.79 -24.18
C GLY A 57 -19.47 4.10 -24.73
N ALA A 58 -18.50 3.17 -24.70
CA ALA A 58 -17.16 3.41 -25.22
C ALA A 58 -17.07 3.40 -26.77
N ALA A 59 -18.05 2.81 -27.45
CA ALA A 59 -18.14 2.79 -28.91
C ALA A 59 -19.57 2.48 -29.38
N ALA A 60 -19.82 2.68 -30.69
CA ALA A 60 -21.04 2.22 -31.33
C ALA A 60 -21.13 0.67 -31.33
N PRO A 61 -22.33 0.09 -31.45
CA PRO A 61 -22.47 -1.36 -31.59
C PRO A 61 -21.73 -1.94 -32.79
N GLY A 62 -21.23 -3.18 -32.67
CA GLY A 62 -20.59 -3.91 -33.77
C GLY A 62 -19.09 -3.67 -33.96
N VAL A 63 -18.39 -3.16 -32.93
CA VAL A 63 -16.93 -3.09 -32.93
C VAL A 63 -16.33 -4.47 -33.16
N SER A 64 -15.39 -4.60 -34.11
CA SER A 64 -14.67 -5.84 -34.34
C SER A 64 -13.59 -6.07 -33.26
N LEU A 65 -13.17 -7.32 -33.09
CA LEU A 65 -12.05 -7.62 -32.17
C LEU A 65 -10.78 -6.86 -32.59
N ASP A 66 -10.51 -6.78 -33.90
CA ASP A 66 -9.33 -6.11 -34.43
C ASP A 66 -9.33 -4.61 -34.14
N ASP A 67 -10.49 -3.95 -34.27
CA ASP A 67 -10.64 -2.53 -33.93
C ASP A 67 -10.44 -2.28 -32.42
N ALA A 68 -10.93 -3.18 -31.58
CA ALA A 68 -10.73 -3.07 -30.13
C ALA A 68 -9.27 -3.27 -29.72
N LEU A 69 -8.57 -4.23 -30.33
CA LEU A 69 -7.14 -4.45 -30.12
C LEU A 69 -6.31 -3.26 -30.62
N ALA A 70 -6.66 -2.69 -31.78
CA ALA A 70 -6.03 -1.48 -32.31
C ALA A 70 -6.20 -0.30 -31.35
N ALA A 71 -7.42 -0.08 -30.83
CA ALA A 71 -7.67 0.98 -29.85
C ALA A 71 -6.86 0.81 -28.55
N ILE A 72 -6.67 -0.43 -28.08
CA ILE A 72 -5.79 -0.72 -26.94
C ILE A 72 -4.33 -0.35 -27.27
N LEU A 73 -3.84 -0.73 -28.45
CA LEU A 73 -2.47 -0.49 -28.89
C LEU A 73 -2.18 1.00 -29.14
N ASP A 74 -3.17 1.77 -29.59
CA ASP A 74 -3.09 3.22 -29.78
C ASP A 74 -2.97 3.97 -28.45
N ALA A 75 -3.67 3.48 -27.41
CA ALA A 75 -3.57 4.04 -26.06
C ALA A 75 -2.33 3.55 -25.29
N ALA A 76 -1.80 2.38 -25.65
CA ALA A 76 -0.69 1.74 -24.95
C ALA A 76 0.68 2.32 -25.36
N PRO A 77 1.65 2.33 -24.44
CA PRO A 77 3.05 2.58 -24.77
C PRO A 77 3.60 1.61 -25.83
N ALA A 78 4.74 1.95 -26.42
CA ALA A 78 5.38 1.13 -27.46
C ALA A 78 5.65 -0.31 -26.98
N ARG A 79 5.99 -0.51 -25.71
CA ARG A 79 6.14 -1.83 -25.11
C ARG A 79 5.78 -1.77 -23.63
N ALA A 80 4.94 -2.69 -23.15
CA ALA A 80 4.41 -2.65 -21.79
C ALA A 80 4.10 -4.04 -21.22
N VAL A 81 3.96 -4.11 -19.90
CA VAL A 81 3.32 -5.24 -19.21
C VAL A 81 1.81 -5.08 -19.34
N TYR A 82 1.09 -6.16 -19.64
CA TYR A 82 -0.37 -6.14 -19.73
C TYR A 82 -0.97 -6.96 -18.60
N LEU A 83 -1.80 -6.33 -17.76
CA LEU A 83 -2.64 -7.03 -16.78
C LEU A 83 -4.10 -6.96 -17.24
N GLY A 84 -4.65 -8.11 -17.61
CA GLY A 84 -6.03 -8.24 -18.06
C GLY A 84 -6.91 -8.96 -17.05
N PHE A 85 -8.05 -8.36 -16.71
CA PHE A 85 -9.07 -8.94 -15.84
C PHE A 85 -10.22 -9.53 -16.66
N SER A 86 -10.58 -10.79 -16.41
CA SER A 86 -11.70 -11.47 -17.07
C SER A 86 -11.54 -11.43 -18.60
N LEU A 87 -12.50 -10.92 -19.38
CA LEU A 87 -12.35 -10.71 -20.84
C LEU A 87 -11.09 -9.91 -21.18
N GLY A 88 -10.70 -8.93 -20.38
CA GLY A 88 -9.44 -8.19 -20.58
C GLY A 88 -8.21 -9.08 -20.57
N GLY A 89 -8.25 -10.23 -19.88
CA GLY A 89 -7.20 -11.25 -19.92
C GLY A 89 -7.11 -11.95 -21.28
N GLN A 90 -8.24 -12.30 -21.90
CA GLN A 90 -8.26 -12.86 -23.26
C GLN A 90 -7.78 -11.83 -24.30
N LEU A 91 -8.11 -10.55 -24.12
CA LEU A 91 -7.62 -9.48 -25.00
C LEU A 91 -6.10 -9.29 -24.84
N ALA A 92 -5.58 -9.32 -23.61
CA ALA A 92 -4.14 -9.27 -23.36
C ALA A 92 -3.40 -10.47 -24.00
N LEU A 93 -4.01 -11.65 -23.98
CA LEU A 93 -3.48 -12.84 -24.64
C LEU A 93 -3.48 -12.70 -26.18
N GLU A 94 -4.56 -12.17 -26.79
CA GLU A 94 -4.56 -11.85 -28.22
C GLU A 94 -3.45 -10.86 -28.59
N LEU A 95 -3.22 -9.84 -27.77
CA LEU A 95 -2.13 -8.86 -28.00
C LEU A 95 -0.76 -9.55 -27.92
N ALA A 96 -0.54 -10.41 -26.92
CA ALA A 96 0.71 -11.15 -26.77
C ALA A 96 0.97 -12.06 -27.98
N ARG A 97 -0.09 -12.64 -28.55
CA ARG A 97 -0.02 -13.51 -29.72
C ARG A 97 0.23 -12.76 -31.02
N ARG A 98 -0.50 -11.67 -31.26
CA ARG A 98 -0.49 -10.93 -32.53
C ARG A 98 0.62 -9.90 -32.62
N GLU A 99 0.94 -9.28 -31.48
CA GLU A 99 1.88 -8.17 -31.38
C GLU A 99 2.97 -8.45 -30.33
N PRO A 100 3.75 -9.54 -30.48
CA PRO A 100 4.62 -10.01 -29.42
C PRO A 100 5.70 -8.99 -29.01
N GLY A 101 6.12 -8.11 -29.93
CA GLY A 101 7.06 -7.02 -29.65
C GLY A 101 6.49 -5.90 -28.77
N ARG A 102 5.16 -5.75 -28.70
CA ARG A 102 4.46 -4.75 -27.87
C ARG A 102 4.24 -5.23 -26.43
N VAL A 103 4.22 -6.56 -26.21
CA VAL A 103 3.94 -7.15 -24.90
C VAL A 103 5.24 -7.61 -24.25
N LEU A 104 5.63 -6.95 -23.15
CA LEU A 104 6.81 -7.31 -22.36
C LEU A 104 6.55 -8.55 -21.50
N ALA A 105 5.41 -8.59 -20.82
CA ALA A 105 4.91 -9.71 -20.02
C ALA A 105 3.39 -9.67 -19.94
N LEU A 106 2.78 -10.83 -19.72
CA LEU A 106 1.33 -11.01 -19.64
C LEU A 106 0.92 -11.43 -18.22
N ALA A 107 -0.01 -10.70 -17.62
CA ALA A 107 -0.69 -11.12 -16.41
C ALA A 107 -2.20 -11.23 -16.68
N THR A 108 -2.82 -12.34 -16.32
CA THR A 108 -4.28 -12.50 -16.39
C THR A 108 -4.85 -12.67 -14.99
N LEU A 109 -5.95 -12.00 -14.68
CA LEU A 109 -6.63 -12.08 -13.40
C LEU A 109 -8.07 -12.54 -13.61
N CYS A 110 -8.49 -13.60 -12.91
CA CYS A 110 -9.83 -14.18 -12.97
C CYS A 110 -10.28 -14.37 -14.43
N SER A 111 -9.42 -14.95 -15.25
CA SER A 111 -9.60 -15.07 -16.70
C SER A 111 -9.27 -16.49 -17.16
N SER A 112 -9.81 -16.87 -18.32
CA SER A 112 -9.58 -18.16 -18.94
C SER A 112 -9.27 -17.98 -20.42
N PRO A 113 -8.33 -18.74 -21.02
CA PRO A 113 -8.13 -18.76 -22.47
C PRO A 113 -9.38 -19.20 -23.23
N ARG A 114 -10.29 -19.92 -22.57
CA ARG A 114 -11.62 -20.28 -23.07
C ARG A 114 -12.63 -20.22 -21.93
N PHE A 115 -13.63 -19.36 -22.00
CA PHE A 115 -14.63 -19.21 -20.93
C PHE A 115 -15.69 -20.31 -20.93
N LEU A 116 -16.04 -20.85 -22.10
CA LEU A 116 -17.05 -21.89 -22.21
C LEU A 116 -16.45 -23.26 -21.87
N ALA A 117 -17.20 -24.05 -21.11
CA ALA A 117 -16.90 -25.45 -20.88
C ALA A 117 -16.92 -26.24 -22.20
N GLY A 118 -16.13 -27.31 -22.23
CA GLY A 118 -16.17 -28.37 -23.23
C GLY A 118 -15.77 -29.69 -22.59
N ASP A 119 -15.74 -30.76 -23.39
CA ASP A 119 -15.43 -32.11 -22.89
C ASP A 119 -14.04 -32.20 -22.23
N ASP A 120 -13.10 -31.35 -22.66
CA ASP A 120 -11.71 -31.31 -22.23
C ASP A 120 -11.33 -30.03 -21.47
N TRP A 121 -12.30 -29.17 -21.15
CA TRP A 121 -12.01 -27.86 -20.55
C TRP A 121 -13.09 -27.39 -19.57
N PRO A 122 -12.72 -27.04 -18.33
CA PRO A 122 -13.66 -26.47 -17.37
C PRO A 122 -14.04 -25.03 -17.75
N GLY A 123 -15.29 -24.65 -17.50
CA GLY A 123 -15.76 -23.29 -17.78
C GLY A 123 -17.25 -23.12 -17.52
N MET A 124 -17.82 -22.03 -18.02
CA MET A 124 -19.25 -21.76 -17.99
C MET A 124 -19.99 -22.65 -18.98
N SER A 125 -21.17 -23.16 -18.61
CA SER A 125 -21.99 -23.95 -19.54
C SER A 125 -22.40 -23.11 -20.77
N PRO A 126 -22.26 -23.64 -22.01
CA PRO A 126 -22.75 -22.98 -23.21
C PRO A 126 -24.22 -22.58 -23.12
N GLN A 127 -25.06 -23.43 -22.52
CA GLN A 127 -26.49 -23.16 -22.33
C GLN A 127 -26.73 -21.97 -21.39
N GLN A 128 -25.99 -21.88 -20.29
CA GLN A 128 -26.07 -20.74 -19.37
C GLN A 128 -25.61 -19.45 -20.04
N PHE A 129 -24.57 -19.54 -20.86
CA PHE A 129 -24.03 -18.41 -21.62
C PHE A 129 -25.02 -17.92 -22.69
N ASP A 130 -25.62 -18.82 -23.47
CA ASP A 130 -26.61 -18.47 -24.49
C ASP A 130 -27.87 -17.84 -23.88
N ALA A 131 -28.32 -18.35 -22.73
CA ALA A 131 -29.41 -17.73 -21.97
C ALA A 131 -29.07 -16.29 -21.53
N PHE A 132 -27.81 -16.04 -21.15
CA PHE A 132 -27.34 -14.71 -20.80
C PHE A 132 -27.25 -13.77 -22.03
N ARG A 133 -26.76 -14.26 -23.18
CA ARG A 133 -26.77 -13.50 -24.45
C ARG A 133 -28.18 -13.10 -24.88
N ALA A 134 -29.14 -14.03 -24.80
CA ALA A 134 -30.54 -13.74 -25.09
C ALA A 134 -31.11 -12.68 -24.13
N ALA A 135 -30.81 -12.78 -22.83
CA ALA A 135 -31.25 -11.79 -21.84
C ALA A 135 -30.66 -10.39 -22.10
N LEU A 136 -29.40 -10.30 -22.52
CA LEU A 136 -28.77 -9.02 -22.89
C LEU A 136 -29.46 -8.39 -24.11
N ALA A 137 -29.79 -9.18 -25.13
CA ALA A 137 -30.49 -8.70 -26.33
C ALA A 137 -31.88 -8.15 -26.00
N SER A 138 -32.59 -8.79 -25.07
CA SER A 138 -33.95 -8.41 -24.67
C SER A 138 -34.00 -7.24 -23.68
N CYS A 139 -33.14 -7.24 -22.65
CA CYS A 139 -33.14 -6.22 -21.60
C CYS A 139 -31.70 -5.96 -21.07
N PRO A 140 -30.90 -5.14 -21.77
CA PRO A 140 -29.49 -4.95 -21.47
C PRO A 140 -29.21 -4.52 -20.03
N GLY A 141 -29.99 -3.58 -19.50
CA GLY A 141 -29.82 -3.06 -18.14
C GLY A 141 -30.06 -4.12 -17.05
N ALA A 142 -31.06 -4.99 -17.22
CA ALA A 142 -31.34 -6.06 -16.27
C ALA A 142 -30.29 -7.18 -16.35
N ALA A 143 -29.89 -7.57 -17.57
CA ALA A 143 -28.83 -8.55 -17.78
C ALA A 143 -27.50 -8.09 -17.16
N ALA A 144 -27.13 -6.82 -17.34
CA ALA A 144 -25.93 -6.28 -16.73
C ALA A 144 -25.98 -6.30 -15.19
N ARG A 145 -27.12 -5.97 -14.56
CA ARG A 145 -27.24 -6.07 -13.08
C ARG A 145 -27.17 -7.51 -12.58
N ARG A 146 -27.71 -8.45 -13.36
CA ARG A 146 -27.58 -9.89 -13.08
C ARG A 146 -26.11 -10.32 -13.15
N PHE A 147 -25.36 -9.82 -14.11
CA PHE A 147 -23.92 -10.09 -14.21
C PHE A 147 -23.13 -9.54 -13.02
N ASP A 148 -23.38 -8.30 -12.59
CA ASP A 148 -22.77 -7.76 -11.36
C ASP A 148 -23.03 -8.68 -10.14
N SER A 149 -24.23 -9.24 -10.07
CA SER A 149 -24.60 -10.19 -9.01
C SER A 149 -23.85 -11.52 -9.08
N LEU A 150 -23.50 -11.98 -10.29
CA LEU A 150 -22.69 -13.18 -10.49
C LEU A 150 -21.22 -12.91 -10.16
N GLN A 151 -20.67 -11.77 -10.59
CA GLN A 151 -19.30 -11.36 -10.26
C GLN A 151 -19.06 -11.28 -8.75
N ALA A 152 -20.07 -10.85 -7.98
CA ALA A 152 -19.99 -10.72 -6.53
C ALA A 152 -20.46 -11.96 -5.75
N ALA A 153 -20.82 -13.06 -6.42
CA ALA A 153 -21.55 -14.17 -5.80
C ALA A 153 -20.76 -14.90 -4.71
N GLY A 154 -19.51 -15.26 -4.98
CA GLY A 154 -18.63 -15.96 -4.03
C GLY A 154 -17.98 -15.07 -2.96
N SER A 155 -18.27 -13.75 -2.95
CA SER A 155 -17.69 -12.83 -1.98
C SER A 155 -18.52 -12.71 -0.71
N THR A 156 -17.85 -12.72 0.45
CA THR A 156 -18.46 -12.35 1.74
C THR A 156 -18.85 -10.87 1.81
N ARG A 157 -18.29 -10.02 0.93
CA ARG A 157 -18.53 -8.58 0.85
C ARG A 157 -19.50 -8.19 -0.28
N ARG A 158 -20.32 -9.14 -0.77
CA ARG A 158 -21.24 -8.99 -1.91
C ARG A 158 -21.99 -7.66 -1.97
N ARG A 159 -22.61 -7.21 -0.86
CA ARG A 159 -23.37 -5.94 -0.84
C ARG A 159 -22.50 -4.71 -1.11
N ALA A 160 -21.27 -4.68 -0.59
CA ALA A 160 -20.34 -3.57 -0.81
C ALA A 160 -19.86 -3.55 -2.27
N LEU A 161 -19.58 -4.72 -2.85
CA LEU A 161 -19.16 -4.85 -4.24
C LEU A 161 -20.26 -4.41 -5.22
N LEU A 162 -21.50 -4.81 -4.98
CA LEU A 162 -22.63 -4.37 -5.82
C LEU A 162 -22.81 -2.85 -5.80
N ARG A 163 -22.60 -2.20 -4.64
CA ARG A 163 -22.60 -0.72 -4.56
C ARG A 163 -21.43 -0.11 -5.32
N ALA A 164 -20.23 -0.69 -5.22
CA ALA A 164 -19.06 -0.22 -5.95
C ALA A 164 -19.27 -0.31 -7.47
N LEU A 165 -19.75 -1.46 -7.97
CA LEU A 165 -20.06 -1.64 -9.39
C LEU A 165 -21.14 -0.68 -9.87
N ALA A 166 -22.20 -0.47 -9.09
CA ALA A 166 -23.24 0.50 -9.42
C ALA A 166 -22.68 1.93 -9.50
N GLY A 167 -21.82 2.33 -8.57
CA GLY A 167 -21.17 3.65 -8.57
C GLY A 167 -20.16 3.85 -9.70
N GLN A 168 -19.58 2.77 -10.24
CA GLN A 168 -18.65 2.82 -11.37
C GLN A 168 -19.36 2.92 -12.72
N ARG A 169 -20.65 2.59 -12.82
CA ARG A 169 -21.41 2.68 -14.09
C ARG A 169 -21.63 4.13 -14.50
N ARG A 170 -20.85 4.59 -15.50
CA ARG A 170 -21.03 5.92 -16.12
C ARG A 170 -22.14 5.97 -17.16
N ALA A 171 -22.44 4.84 -17.78
CA ALA A 171 -23.49 4.71 -18.79
C ALA A 171 -24.31 3.44 -18.56
N ALA A 172 -25.57 3.47 -19.03
CA ALA A 172 -26.41 2.28 -19.04
C ALA A 172 -25.83 1.23 -20.00
N ALA A 173 -26.02 -0.05 -19.67
CA ALA A 173 -25.73 -1.13 -20.60
C ALA A 173 -26.56 -0.95 -21.87
N ASP A 174 -25.91 -1.04 -23.02
CA ASP A 174 -26.51 -0.87 -24.33
C ASP A 174 -26.04 -1.97 -25.30
N ALA A 175 -26.42 -1.86 -26.56
CA ALA A 175 -26.07 -2.83 -27.60
C ALA A 175 -24.57 -2.92 -27.90
N SER A 176 -23.73 -1.95 -27.47
CA SER A 176 -22.28 -1.97 -27.69
C SER A 176 -21.59 -3.13 -26.96
N LEU A 177 -22.15 -3.57 -25.83
CA LEU A 177 -21.63 -4.68 -25.03
C LEU A 177 -21.77 -6.05 -25.69
N ARG A 178 -22.59 -6.16 -26.75
CA ARG A 178 -22.80 -7.44 -27.44
C ARG A 178 -21.50 -7.99 -28.03
N SER A 179 -20.66 -7.13 -28.59
CA SER A 179 -19.40 -7.53 -29.24
C SER A 179 -18.47 -8.23 -28.26
N GLY A 180 -18.22 -7.66 -27.08
CA GLY A 180 -17.38 -8.29 -26.05
C GLY A 180 -17.96 -9.61 -25.52
N LEU A 181 -19.29 -9.73 -25.46
CA LEU A 181 -19.92 -10.99 -25.05
C LEU A 181 -19.80 -12.07 -26.14
N ASP A 182 -19.86 -11.68 -27.41
CA ASP A 182 -19.62 -12.59 -28.53
C ASP A 182 -18.15 -13.05 -28.57
N TRP A 183 -17.18 -12.19 -28.20
CA TRP A 183 -15.78 -12.60 -28.08
C TRP A 183 -15.57 -13.62 -26.96
N LEU A 184 -16.17 -13.41 -25.78
CA LEU A 184 -16.15 -14.40 -24.68
C LEU A 184 -16.70 -15.76 -25.14
N TYR A 185 -17.68 -15.76 -26.05
CA TYR A 185 -18.26 -16.98 -26.62
C TYR A 185 -17.32 -17.68 -27.61
N GLN A 186 -16.67 -16.90 -28.47
CA GLN A 186 -15.94 -17.40 -29.64
C GLN A 186 -14.46 -17.70 -29.37
N LEU A 187 -13.83 -16.97 -28.44
CA LEU A 187 -12.40 -17.09 -28.21
C LEU A 187 -12.06 -18.39 -27.49
N ASP A 188 -11.28 -19.22 -28.17
CA ASP A 188 -10.55 -20.35 -27.62
C ASP A 188 -9.05 -20.14 -27.90
N GLN A 189 -8.33 -19.74 -26.86
CA GLN A 189 -6.93 -19.36 -26.93
C GLN A 189 -6.01 -20.42 -26.32
N ARG A 190 -6.50 -21.64 -26.09
CA ARG A 190 -5.73 -22.69 -25.43
C ARG A 190 -4.48 -23.06 -26.22
N ASP A 191 -4.54 -23.06 -27.54
CA ASP A 191 -3.38 -23.34 -28.41
C ASP A 191 -2.47 -22.11 -28.54
N ALA A 192 -3.08 -20.92 -28.63
CA ALA A 192 -2.35 -19.66 -28.64
C ALA A 192 -1.47 -19.50 -27.39
N LEU A 193 -1.99 -19.86 -26.22
CA LEU A 193 -1.30 -19.82 -24.94
C LEU A 193 0.05 -20.57 -25.04
N VAL A 194 0.04 -21.81 -25.53
CA VAL A 194 1.26 -22.64 -25.62
C VAL A 194 2.32 -22.01 -26.54
N GLY A 195 1.90 -21.25 -27.56
CA GLY A 195 2.80 -20.62 -28.52
C GLY A 195 3.38 -19.27 -28.10
N LEU A 196 2.94 -18.69 -26.98
CA LEU A 196 3.44 -17.38 -26.53
C LEU A 196 4.88 -17.47 -26.01
N THR A 197 5.68 -16.44 -26.26
CA THR A 197 7.09 -16.37 -25.81
C THR A 197 7.29 -15.48 -24.58
N GLN A 198 6.29 -14.69 -24.21
CA GLN A 198 6.38 -13.74 -23.12
C GLN A 198 6.27 -14.47 -21.76
N PRO A 199 6.98 -13.98 -20.73
CA PRO A 199 6.73 -14.38 -19.36
C PRO A 199 5.25 -14.13 -19.01
N ARG A 200 4.65 -15.06 -18.26
CA ARG A 200 3.25 -14.88 -17.84
C ARG A 200 2.92 -15.32 -16.43
N LEU A 201 1.93 -14.62 -15.88
CA LEU A 201 1.29 -14.88 -14.60
C LEU A 201 -0.21 -15.05 -14.79
N HIS A 202 -0.78 -16.10 -14.20
CA HIS A 202 -2.21 -16.36 -14.17
C HIS A 202 -2.70 -16.36 -12.72
N LEU A 203 -3.43 -15.31 -12.36
CA LEU A 203 -4.04 -15.12 -11.05
C LEU A 203 -5.51 -15.55 -11.08
N PHE A 204 -5.86 -16.47 -10.21
CA PHE A 204 -7.24 -16.90 -9.96
C PHE A 204 -7.68 -16.45 -8.57
N ALA A 205 -8.98 -16.46 -8.32
CA ALA A 205 -9.55 -16.19 -7.01
C ALA A 205 -10.25 -17.45 -6.48
N ALA A 206 -10.02 -17.80 -5.22
CA ALA A 206 -10.46 -19.08 -4.66
C ALA A 206 -11.99 -19.24 -4.62
N ALA A 207 -12.72 -18.13 -4.47
CA ALA A 207 -14.19 -18.11 -4.44
C ALA A 207 -14.79 -17.54 -5.74
N ASP A 208 -14.09 -17.67 -6.88
CA ASP A 208 -14.61 -17.25 -8.17
C ASP A 208 -15.65 -18.25 -8.71
N GLU A 209 -16.88 -17.78 -8.92
CA GLU A 209 -17.99 -18.58 -9.47
C GLU A 209 -18.13 -18.44 -11.00
N LEU A 210 -17.43 -17.48 -11.62
CA LEU A 210 -17.44 -17.25 -13.07
C LEU A 210 -16.30 -17.97 -13.76
N VAL A 211 -15.11 -17.97 -13.14
CA VAL A 211 -13.95 -18.72 -13.61
C VAL A 211 -13.63 -19.79 -12.56
N PRO A 212 -14.11 -21.03 -12.75
CA PRO A 212 -13.95 -22.09 -11.75
C PRO A 212 -12.48 -22.36 -11.42
N ALA A 213 -12.19 -22.68 -10.16
CA ALA A 213 -10.83 -23.01 -9.72
C ALA A 213 -10.17 -24.16 -10.53
N ALA A 214 -10.97 -25.06 -11.10
CA ALA A 214 -10.51 -26.12 -11.99
C ALA A 214 -9.77 -25.61 -13.25
N VAL A 215 -10.09 -24.39 -13.71
CA VAL A 215 -9.40 -23.73 -14.83
C VAL A 215 -7.93 -23.51 -14.51
N ALA A 216 -7.57 -23.18 -13.27
CA ALA A 216 -6.18 -22.96 -12.88
C ALA A 216 -5.32 -24.22 -13.10
N GLY A 217 -5.84 -25.38 -12.72
CA GLY A 217 -5.18 -26.67 -12.92
C GLY A 217 -5.09 -27.05 -14.40
N ALA A 218 -6.20 -26.93 -15.14
CA ALA A 218 -6.23 -27.22 -16.58
C ALA A 218 -5.29 -26.30 -17.38
N LEU A 219 -5.22 -25.01 -17.02
CA LEU A 219 -4.32 -24.05 -17.62
C LEU A 219 -2.86 -24.38 -17.34
N ALA A 220 -2.51 -24.65 -16.08
CA ALA A 220 -1.13 -25.01 -15.71
C ALA A 220 -0.64 -26.25 -16.48
N GLN A 221 -1.52 -27.25 -16.63
CA GLN A 221 -1.22 -28.45 -17.43
C GLN A 221 -1.04 -28.12 -18.91
N ARG A 222 -1.93 -27.30 -19.49
CA ARG A 222 -1.87 -26.95 -20.91
C ARG A 222 -0.66 -26.08 -21.27
N ASP A 223 -0.33 -25.12 -20.42
CA ASP A 223 0.81 -24.20 -20.58
C ASP A 223 2.18 -24.88 -20.31
N GLY A 224 2.18 -26.15 -19.89
CA GLY A 224 3.41 -26.94 -19.70
C GLY A 224 4.34 -26.39 -18.61
N GLY A 225 3.81 -25.56 -17.70
CA GLY A 225 4.58 -24.87 -16.66
C GLY A 225 5.36 -23.64 -17.15
N ALA A 226 5.13 -23.16 -18.37
CA ALA A 226 5.78 -21.95 -18.88
C ALA A 226 5.37 -20.67 -18.11
N GLY A 227 4.13 -20.62 -17.64
CA GLY A 227 3.57 -19.55 -16.83
C GLY A 227 3.44 -19.88 -15.35
N GLN A 228 3.47 -18.83 -14.53
CA GLN A 228 3.19 -18.95 -13.09
C GLN A 228 1.69 -18.93 -12.86
N VAL A 229 1.14 -19.94 -12.20
CA VAL A 229 -0.28 -19.98 -11.80
C VAL A 229 -0.38 -19.79 -10.29
N ARG A 230 -1.27 -18.89 -9.84
CA ARG A 230 -1.51 -18.56 -8.44
C ARG A 230 -3.00 -18.42 -8.17
N THR A 231 -3.41 -18.67 -6.93
CA THR A 231 -4.79 -18.50 -6.49
C THR A 231 -4.84 -17.65 -5.22
N LEU A 232 -5.56 -16.54 -5.28
CA LEU A 232 -5.77 -15.62 -4.17
C LEU A 232 -6.83 -16.19 -3.21
N PRO A 233 -6.51 -16.40 -1.93
CA PRO A 233 -7.47 -16.90 -0.95
C PRO A 233 -8.43 -15.79 -0.52
N GLY A 234 -9.68 -16.11 -0.22
CA GLY A 234 -10.61 -15.17 0.44
C GLY A 234 -11.16 -14.04 -0.44
N CYS A 235 -11.13 -14.15 -1.76
CA CYS A 235 -11.84 -13.26 -2.69
C CYS A 235 -12.51 -14.05 -3.82
N GLY A 236 -13.49 -13.42 -4.47
CA GLY A 236 -14.15 -13.95 -5.67
C GLY A 236 -13.69 -13.25 -6.95
N HIS A 237 -14.55 -13.23 -7.97
CA HIS A 237 -14.20 -12.71 -9.29
C HIS A 237 -13.69 -11.26 -9.26
N LEU A 238 -14.24 -10.43 -8.35
CA LEU A 238 -13.90 -9.02 -8.21
C LEU A 238 -12.64 -8.77 -7.37
N ALA A 239 -11.63 -9.64 -7.52
CA ALA A 239 -10.33 -9.52 -6.86
C ALA A 239 -9.69 -8.12 -6.93
N PRO A 240 -9.79 -7.34 -8.04
CA PRO A 240 -9.28 -5.97 -8.06
C PRO A 240 -9.89 -5.03 -7.01
N LEU A 241 -11.15 -5.27 -6.63
CA LEU A 241 -11.88 -4.46 -5.64
C LEU A 241 -11.78 -5.07 -4.23
N GLU A 242 -11.65 -6.39 -4.14
CA GLU A 242 -11.63 -7.11 -2.87
C GLU A 242 -10.24 -7.15 -2.22
N GLN A 243 -9.21 -7.44 -3.02
CA GLN A 243 -7.83 -7.62 -2.56
C GLN A 243 -6.80 -6.93 -3.48
N PRO A 244 -6.90 -5.61 -3.69
CA PRO A 244 -6.00 -4.87 -4.58
C PRO A 244 -4.51 -5.00 -4.20
N ALA A 245 -4.20 -5.02 -2.91
CA ALA A 245 -2.82 -5.15 -2.42
C ALA A 245 -2.21 -6.53 -2.76
N ALA A 246 -2.99 -7.61 -2.61
CA ALA A 246 -2.53 -8.96 -2.93
C ALA A 246 -2.30 -9.13 -4.44
N VAL A 247 -3.22 -8.63 -5.27
CA VAL A 247 -3.06 -8.63 -6.74
C VAL A 247 -1.79 -7.88 -7.14
N ALA A 248 -1.56 -6.68 -6.58
CA ALA A 248 -0.37 -5.89 -6.86
C ALA A 248 0.92 -6.58 -6.39
N ALA A 249 0.89 -7.23 -5.22
CA ALA A 249 2.04 -7.96 -4.68
C ALA A 249 2.43 -9.14 -5.57
N GLU A 250 1.47 -9.95 -6.03
CA GLU A 250 1.73 -11.05 -6.94
C GLU A 250 2.30 -10.57 -8.29
N LEU A 251 1.73 -9.51 -8.86
CA LEU A 251 2.25 -8.93 -10.11
C LEU A 251 3.69 -8.45 -9.93
N THR A 252 3.96 -7.74 -8.84
CA THR A 252 5.29 -7.17 -8.54
C THR A 252 6.32 -8.28 -8.31
N GLY A 253 5.97 -9.30 -7.52
CA GLY A 253 6.83 -10.45 -7.26
C GLY A 253 7.11 -11.26 -8.53
N PHE A 254 6.09 -11.45 -9.37
CA PHE A 254 6.26 -12.07 -10.68
C PHE A 254 7.24 -11.29 -11.55
N LEU A 255 7.03 -9.99 -11.77
CA LEU A 255 7.91 -9.17 -12.60
C LEU A 255 9.35 -9.18 -12.07
N THR A 256 9.52 -9.17 -10.75
CA THR A 256 10.83 -9.29 -10.09
C THR A 256 11.49 -10.63 -10.40
N SER A 257 10.75 -11.74 -10.25
CA SER A 257 11.27 -13.08 -10.54
C SER A 257 11.69 -13.27 -12.00
N GLN A 258 11.15 -12.45 -12.91
CA GLN A 258 11.47 -12.46 -14.34
C GLN A 258 12.58 -11.47 -14.70
N GLY A 259 13.15 -10.74 -13.72
CA GLY A 259 14.11 -9.66 -13.99
C GLY A 259 13.52 -8.48 -14.76
N LEU A 260 12.19 -8.38 -14.81
CA LEU A 260 11.45 -7.29 -15.45
C LEU A 260 11.13 -6.16 -14.48
N LEU A 261 11.45 -6.32 -13.21
CA LEU A 261 11.42 -5.25 -12.25
C LEU A 261 12.66 -5.49 -11.39
N ASP A 262 13.58 -4.52 -11.33
CA ASP A 262 14.54 -4.50 -10.23
C ASP A 262 13.69 -4.59 -8.95
N GLU A 263 14.07 -5.47 -8.00
CA GLU A 263 13.30 -5.74 -6.77
C GLU A 263 12.50 -4.48 -6.43
N PRO A 264 11.15 -4.58 -6.30
CA PRO A 264 10.37 -3.43 -5.86
C PRO A 264 11.15 -2.85 -4.72
N PRO A 265 11.30 -1.52 -4.63
CA PRO A 265 11.98 -1.00 -3.47
C PRO A 265 11.27 -1.69 -2.31
N ALA A 266 12.01 -2.54 -1.59
CA ALA A 266 11.58 -3.01 -0.30
C ALA A 266 11.04 -1.76 0.37
N ALA A 267 9.97 -1.85 1.18
CA ALA A 267 9.64 -0.76 2.09
C ALA A 267 10.98 -0.13 2.53
N PRO A 268 11.26 1.13 2.12
CA PRO A 268 12.62 1.58 1.75
C PRO A 268 13.61 1.07 2.75
N ALA A 269 14.68 0.41 2.26
CA ALA A 269 15.58 -0.40 3.07
C ALA A 269 15.72 0.24 4.46
N PRO A 270 15.26 -0.45 5.53
CA PRO A 270 15.10 0.17 6.82
C PRO A 270 16.38 0.92 7.17
N ILE A 271 16.23 2.21 7.48
CA ILE A 271 17.36 3.07 7.83
C ILE A 271 18.19 2.30 8.85
N PRO A 272 19.50 2.05 8.61
CA PRO A 272 20.29 1.23 9.51
C PRO A 272 20.21 1.82 10.92
N LYS A 273 19.80 1.01 11.90
CA LYS A 273 19.57 1.48 13.28
C LYS A 273 20.80 2.17 13.88
N ALA A 274 22.00 1.72 13.53
CA ALA A 274 23.24 2.38 13.91
C ALA A 274 23.33 3.84 13.38
N SER A 275 22.82 4.11 12.18
CA SER A 275 22.78 5.47 11.61
C SER A 275 21.78 6.36 12.34
N VAL A 276 20.62 5.81 12.70
CA VAL A 276 19.63 6.48 13.56
C VAL A 276 20.27 6.82 14.90
N ALA A 277 20.81 5.81 15.61
CA ALA A 277 21.45 5.97 16.91
C ALA A 277 22.56 7.03 16.89
N ALA A 278 23.42 7.01 15.87
CA ALA A 278 24.51 7.98 15.73
C ALA A 278 23.98 9.40 15.43
N SER A 279 22.92 9.54 14.65
CA SER A 279 22.32 10.85 14.36
C SER A 279 21.72 11.49 15.61
N PHE A 280 20.89 10.74 16.33
CA PHE A 280 20.28 11.22 17.57
C PHE A 280 21.32 11.46 18.67
N SER A 281 22.35 10.61 18.78
CA SER A 281 23.46 10.83 19.74
C SER A 281 24.17 12.16 19.51
N ARG A 282 24.40 12.56 18.24
CA ARG A 282 24.99 13.86 17.91
C ARG A 282 24.05 15.04 18.18
N ALA A 283 22.74 14.81 18.12
CA ALA A 283 21.73 15.84 18.32
C ALA A 283 21.41 16.11 19.79
N ALA A 284 21.77 15.21 20.72
CA ALA A 284 21.34 15.23 22.11
C ALA A 284 21.45 16.59 22.82
N SER A 285 22.54 17.34 22.61
CA SER A 285 22.74 18.66 23.27
C SER A 285 21.86 19.79 22.70
N ALA A 286 21.39 19.66 21.46
CA ALA A 286 20.56 20.66 20.78
C ALA A 286 19.08 20.24 20.67
N TYR A 287 18.78 18.97 20.94
CA TYR A 287 17.50 18.33 20.70
C TYR A 287 16.33 19.09 21.34
N ASP A 288 16.38 19.30 22.65
CA ASP A 288 15.30 19.95 23.40
C ASP A 288 15.00 21.37 22.90
N SER A 289 15.97 22.09 22.36
CA SER A 289 15.72 23.45 21.84
C SER A 289 14.89 23.46 20.56
N ALA A 290 14.94 22.39 19.77
CA ALA A 290 14.31 22.28 18.45
C ALA A 290 13.09 21.35 18.42
N ALA A 291 12.83 20.58 19.47
CA ALA A 291 11.81 19.54 19.49
C ALA A 291 10.40 20.07 19.79
N HIS A 292 9.86 20.98 18.97
CA HIS A 292 8.54 21.59 19.19
C HIS A 292 7.41 20.57 19.04
N LEU A 293 7.32 19.88 17.89
CA LEU A 293 6.31 18.85 17.65
C LEU A 293 6.37 17.72 18.69
N GLN A 294 7.58 17.27 19.03
CA GLN A 294 7.79 16.16 19.96
C GLN A 294 7.27 16.50 21.36
N ARG A 295 7.44 17.75 21.80
CA ARG A 295 6.90 18.20 23.08
C ARG A 295 5.38 18.30 23.04
N GLU A 296 4.82 18.87 21.98
CA GLU A 296 3.36 19.00 21.83
C GLU A 296 2.67 17.63 21.82
N VAL A 297 3.10 16.75 20.92
CA VAL A 297 2.54 15.40 20.78
C VAL A 297 2.78 14.57 22.04
N GLY A 298 3.96 14.65 22.66
CA GLY A 298 4.25 13.89 23.87
C GLY A 298 3.51 14.40 25.11
N ASN A 299 3.27 15.72 25.23
CA ASN A 299 2.41 16.28 26.28
C ASN A 299 0.95 15.82 26.10
N GLU A 300 0.46 15.78 24.86
CA GLU A 300 -0.88 15.26 24.58
C GLU A 300 -0.98 13.75 24.88
N LEU A 301 0.04 12.97 24.53
CA LEU A 301 0.11 11.54 24.90
C LEU A 301 0.10 11.36 26.43
N LEU A 302 0.84 12.21 27.16
CA LEU A 302 0.87 12.20 28.62
C LEU A 302 -0.50 12.54 29.22
N ALA A 303 -1.22 13.51 28.65
CA ALA A 303 -2.58 13.85 29.08
C ALA A 303 -3.57 12.68 28.81
N ARG A 304 -3.43 12.00 27.67
CA ARG A 304 -4.26 10.83 27.31
C ARG A 304 -4.09 9.63 28.27
N LEU A 305 -3.08 9.62 29.14
CA LEU A 305 -2.95 8.63 30.22
C LEU A 305 -4.10 8.71 31.24
N ASP A 306 -4.75 9.87 31.43
CA ASP A 306 -5.87 10.03 32.35
C ASP A 306 -7.02 9.05 32.04
N GLY A 307 -7.22 8.71 30.77
CA GLY A 307 -8.26 7.77 30.33
C GLY A 307 -7.89 6.28 30.45
N GLN A 308 -6.67 5.93 30.87
CA GLN A 308 -6.16 4.56 30.75
C GLN A 308 -6.27 3.72 32.03
N ALA A 309 -6.68 4.28 33.17
CA ALA A 309 -6.87 3.56 34.45
C ALA A 309 -5.72 2.57 34.75
N VAL A 310 -4.50 3.08 34.94
CA VAL A 310 -3.29 2.28 35.24
C VAL A 310 -2.66 2.80 36.52
N GLU A 311 -2.32 1.89 37.44
CA GLU A 311 -1.53 2.15 38.65
C GLU A 311 -0.20 1.36 38.55
N PRO A 312 0.76 1.81 37.74
CA PRO A 312 1.94 1.04 37.40
C PRO A 312 2.93 0.96 38.57
N ARG A 313 3.56 -0.20 38.77
CA ARG A 313 4.72 -0.34 39.67
C ARG A 313 6.02 -0.11 38.91
N THR A 314 6.04 -0.37 37.61
CA THR A 314 7.18 -0.10 36.73
C THR A 314 6.72 0.59 35.45
N VAL A 315 7.34 1.75 35.16
CA VAL A 315 7.12 2.56 33.96
C VAL A 315 8.39 2.52 33.11
N LEU A 316 8.23 2.22 31.81
CA LEU A 316 9.28 2.31 30.81
C LEU A 316 9.00 3.47 29.87
N ASP A 317 9.89 4.46 29.83
CA ASP A 317 9.98 5.46 28.77
C ASP A 317 10.82 4.85 27.63
N LEU A 318 10.14 4.36 26.58
CA LEU A 318 10.71 3.65 25.45
C LEU A 318 10.97 4.63 24.29
N GLY A 319 12.26 4.83 23.97
CA GLY A 319 12.71 5.95 23.15
C GLY A 319 12.76 7.26 23.93
N CYS A 320 13.36 7.21 25.13
CA CYS A 320 13.30 8.31 26.10
C CYS A 320 14.04 9.59 25.67
N GLY A 321 14.86 9.54 24.63
CA GLY A 321 15.64 10.66 24.14
C GLY A 321 16.49 11.29 25.26
N THR A 322 16.38 12.61 25.42
CA THR A 322 17.05 13.39 26.46
C THR A 322 16.44 13.24 27.87
N GLY A 323 15.46 12.35 28.04
CA GLY A 323 14.73 12.14 29.28
C GLY A 323 13.71 13.24 29.60
N TYR A 324 13.25 13.98 28.58
CA TYR A 324 12.37 15.14 28.74
C TYR A 324 11.08 14.82 29.52
N PHE A 325 10.44 13.69 29.23
CA PHE A 325 9.16 13.30 29.85
C PHE A 325 9.32 12.61 31.21
N GLN A 326 10.53 12.21 31.60
CA GLN A 326 10.73 11.46 32.84
C GLN A 326 10.30 12.20 34.11
N PRO A 327 10.58 13.51 34.31
CA PRO A 327 10.06 14.23 35.48
C PRO A 327 8.54 14.22 35.56
N ALA A 328 7.85 14.32 34.42
CA ALA A 328 6.39 14.35 34.37
C ALA A 328 5.80 12.95 34.65
N LEU A 329 6.41 11.90 34.11
CA LEU A 329 6.06 10.50 34.43
C LEU A 329 6.31 10.20 35.91
N ALA A 330 7.43 10.64 36.47
CA ALA A 330 7.77 10.45 37.88
C ALA A 330 6.84 11.22 38.83
N ALA A 331 6.47 12.46 38.48
CA ALA A 331 5.49 13.23 39.25
C ALA A 331 4.10 12.59 39.22
N ARG A 332 3.72 12.00 38.08
CA ARG A 332 2.42 11.33 37.89
C ARG A 332 2.33 9.98 38.59
N PHE A 333 3.42 9.19 38.58
CA PHE A 333 3.49 7.88 39.22
C PHE A 333 4.66 7.82 40.22
N PRO A 334 4.58 8.54 41.35
CA PRO A 334 5.70 8.69 42.27
C PRO A 334 6.12 7.40 42.98
N ALA A 335 5.20 6.43 43.10
CA ALA A 335 5.48 5.12 43.69
C ALA A 335 6.09 4.12 42.69
N ALA A 336 6.06 4.44 41.39
CA ALA A 336 6.56 3.55 40.35
C ALA A 336 8.08 3.62 40.23
N ARG A 337 8.68 2.50 39.80
CA ARG A 337 10.04 2.45 39.31
C ARG A 337 10.07 2.96 37.86
N HIS A 338 10.86 3.99 37.60
CA HIS A 338 10.97 4.59 36.26
C HIS A 338 12.24 4.11 35.54
N LEU A 339 12.11 3.63 34.31
CA LEU A 339 13.19 3.23 33.43
C LEU A 339 13.16 4.08 32.17
N GLY A 340 14.31 4.55 31.71
CA GLY A 340 14.46 5.15 30.38
C GLY A 340 15.27 4.23 29.48
N LEU A 341 14.79 3.98 28.26
CA LEU A 341 15.51 3.22 27.24
C LEU A 341 15.54 4.00 25.94
N ASP A 342 16.70 4.12 25.31
CA ASP A 342 16.84 4.67 23.96
C ASP A 342 17.86 3.88 23.15
N LEU A 343 17.72 3.90 21.83
CA LEU A 343 18.66 3.28 20.90
C LEU A 343 19.96 4.09 20.82
N ALA A 344 19.90 5.40 21.00
CA ALA A 344 21.01 6.33 20.90
C ALA A 344 21.71 6.50 22.26
N GLU A 345 22.92 5.97 22.39
CA GLU A 345 23.73 6.09 23.60
C GLU A 345 23.92 7.55 24.07
N GLY A 346 24.17 8.48 23.13
CA GLY A 346 24.33 9.90 23.48
C GLY A 346 23.07 10.54 24.07
N MET A 347 21.89 10.04 23.72
CA MET A 347 20.62 10.47 24.33
C MET A 347 20.51 9.97 25.77
N VAL A 348 20.79 8.68 25.99
CA VAL A 348 20.77 8.05 27.33
C VAL A 348 21.80 8.70 28.26
N GLU A 349 23.00 9.01 27.77
CA GLU A 349 24.01 9.73 28.54
C GLU A 349 23.54 11.13 28.93
N HIS A 350 22.92 11.86 28.00
CA HIS A 350 22.39 13.19 28.27
C HIS A 350 21.27 13.13 29.32
N ALA A 351 20.33 12.21 29.15
CA ALA A 351 19.22 11.99 30.08
C ALA A 351 19.72 11.61 31.49
N ARG A 352 20.73 10.74 31.57
CA ARG A 352 21.38 10.37 32.83
C ARG A 352 22.03 11.57 33.52
N ARG A 353 22.73 12.44 32.78
CA ARG A 353 23.36 13.66 33.34
C ARG A 353 22.34 14.68 33.83
N ARG A 354 21.18 14.76 33.17
CA ARG A 354 20.08 15.65 33.58
C ARG A 354 19.49 15.26 34.94
N GLY A 355 19.57 13.98 35.32
CA GLY A 355 19.19 13.52 36.66
C GLY A 355 17.69 13.50 36.93
N SER A 356 16.88 13.13 35.93
CA SER A 356 15.44 13.39 35.90
C SER A 356 14.55 12.22 36.34
N GLY A 357 14.65 11.76 37.58
CA GLY A 357 13.63 10.88 38.21
C GLY A 357 13.61 9.40 37.79
N ALA A 358 14.30 9.02 36.71
CA ALA A 358 14.45 7.61 36.35
C ALA A 358 15.43 6.87 37.28
N THR A 359 15.06 5.65 37.66
CA THR A 359 15.88 4.74 38.49
C THR A 359 16.87 3.90 37.69
N GLY A 360 16.73 3.87 36.36
CA GLY A 360 17.58 3.10 35.46
C GLY A 360 17.56 3.63 34.04
N TRP A 361 18.71 3.55 33.37
CA TRP A 361 18.95 4.04 32.02
C TRP A 361 19.59 2.96 31.17
N LEU A 362 18.92 2.57 30.09
CA LEU A 362 19.30 1.46 29.23
C LEU A 362 19.57 1.96 27.81
N VAL A 363 20.60 1.42 27.18
CA VAL A 363 20.79 1.53 25.73
C VAL A 363 20.29 0.23 25.12
N GLY A 364 19.33 0.30 24.19
CA GLY A 364 18.73 -0.91 23.65
C GLY A 364 17.83 -0.66 22.44
N ASP A 365 17.48 -1.74 21.77
CA ASP A 365 16.58 -1.72 20.63
C ASP A 365 15.15 -2.10 21.08
N ALA A 366 14.14 -1.32 20.71
CA ALA A 366 12.73 -1.64 20.94
C ALA A 366 12.28 -2.95 20.26
N GLU A 367 12.97 -3.39 19.20
CA GLU A 367 12.72 -4.68 18.54
C GLU A 367 13.51 -5.85 19.17
N ALA A 368 14.26 -5.60 20.23
CA ALA A 368 15.01 -6.59 21.03
C ALA A 368 15.29 -6.04 22.43
N LEU A 369 14.24 -5.92 23.25
CA LEU A 369 14.29 -5.24 24.55
C LEU A 369 15.13 -6.04 25.56
N PRO A 370 16.15 -5.43 26.21
CA PRO A 370 16.98 -6.07 27.23
C PRO A 370 16.27 -6.12 28.60
N LEU A 371 15.00 -6.53 28.61
CA LEU A 371 14.12 -6.55 29.78
C LEU A 371 13.50 -7.94 29.94
N ALA A 372 13.23 -8.33 31.18
CA ALA A 372 12.55 -9.59 31.48
C ALA A 372 11.09 -9.58 30.98
N SER A 373 10.54 -10.75 30.68
CA SER A 373 9.13 -10.88 30.33
C SER A 373 8.24 -10.47 31.51
N ALA A 374 7.06 -9.93 31.22
CA ALA A 374 6.04 -9.53 32.21
C ALA A 374 6.60 -8.65 33.36
N SER A 375 7.50 -7.72 33.04
CA SER A 375 8.20 -6.89 34.02
C SER A 375 7.81 -5.41 34.00
N ILE A 376 7.04 -4.96 33.01
CA ILE A 376 6.66 -3.57 32.81
C ILE A 376 5.14 -3.43 32.88
N ASP A 377 4.63 -2.55 33.74
CA ASP A 377 3.18 -2.32 33.85
C ASP A 377 2.71 -1.24 32.85
N LEU A 378 3.55 -0.23 32.58
CA LEU A 378 3.28 0.84 31.62
C LEU A 378 4.50 1.11 30.73
N VAL A 379 4.32 1.03 29.42
CA VAL A 379 5.25 1.58 28.43
C VAL A 379 4.69 2.91 27.93
N PHE A 380 5.50 3.96 27.98
CA PHE A 380 5.26 5.25 27.37
C PHE A 380 6.27 5.45 26.25
N SER A 381 5.83 5.77 25.05
CA SER A 381 6.73 5.92 23.89
C SER A 381 6.27 7.05 22.97
N SER A 382 6.91 8.21 23.03
CA SER A 382 6.55 9.35 22.16
C SER A 382 7.49 9.48 20.98
N LEU A 383 6.95 9.39 19.75
CA LEU A 383 7.68 9.59 18.49
C LEU A 383 9.01 8.82 18.42
N ALA A 384 9.00 7.56 18.85
CA ALA A 384 10.15 6.65 18.75
C ALA A 384 9.87 5.44 17.84
N LEU A 385 8.64 4.91 17.86
CA LEU A 385 8.33 3.64 17.17
C LEU A 385 8.38 3.74 15.64
N GLN A 386 8.31 4.93 15.06
CA GLN A 386 8.46 5.12 13.61
C GLN A 386 9.85 4.74 13.07
N TRP A 387 10.83 4.54 13.96
CA TRP A 387 12.17 4.04 13.62
C TRP A 387 12.29 2.50 13.67
N CYS A 388 11.18 1.80 13.96
CA CYS A 388 11.09 0.34 13.98
C CYS A 388 10.36 -0.15 12.73
N TYR A 389 11.05 -0.92 11.90
CA TYR A 389 10.55 -1.39 10.61
C TYR A 389 10.21 -2.89 10.60
N ARG A 390 10.59 -3.64 11.65
CA ARG A 390 10.24 -5.04 11.86
C ARG A 390 9.09 -5.11 12.86
N LEU A 391 7.91 -4.65 12.43
CA LEU A 391 6.71 -4.60 13.26
C LEU A 391 6.42 -5.92 14.02
N PRO A 392 6.54 -7.12 13.43
CA PRO A 392 6.32 -8.37 14.17
C PRO A 392 7.23 -8.53 15.39
N LEU A 393 8.50 -8.10 15.30
CA LEU A 393 9.43 -8.15 16.44
C LEU A 393 9.09 -7.08 17.47
N LEU A 394 8.78 -5.86 17.03
CA LEU A 394 8.39 -4.76 17.92
C LEU A 394 7.18 -5.15 18.78
N PHE A 395 6.10 -5.60 18.14
CA PHE A 395 4.89 -5.97 18.86
C PHE A 395 5.10 -7.22 19.74
N ALA A 396 5.89 -8.19 19.29
CA ALA A 396 6.25 -9.34 20.12
C ALA A 396 7.04 -8.93 21.38
N GLU A 397 7.99 -8.01 21.25
CA GLU A 397 8.78 -7.51 22.38
C GLU A 397 7.96 -6.66 23.35
N ILE A 398 7.12 -5.75 22.85
CA ILE A 398 6.17 -4.98 23.68
C ILE A 398 5.25 -5.94 24.43
N ALA A 399 4.66 -6.90 23.72
CA ALA A 399 3.80 -7.90 24.33
C ALA A 399 4.57 -8.67 25.41
N ARG A 400 5.78 -9.15 25.12
CA ARG A 400 6.60 -9.96 26.03
C ARG A 400 6.93 -9.23 27.32
N VAL A 401 7.33 -7.95 27.26
CA VAL A 401 7.76 -7.20 28.46
C VAL A 401 6.59 -6.70 29.30
N LEU A 402 5.41 -6.47 28.69
CA LEU A 402 4.22 -6.03 29.42
C LEU A 402 3.73 -7.12 30.37
N ALA A 403 3.53 -6.75 31.63
CA ALA A 403 2.84 -7.57 32.61
C ALA A 403 1.37 -7.79 32.19
N PRO A 404 0.70 -8.87 32.62
CA PRO A 404 -0.73 -9.04 32.41
C PRO A 404 -1.53 -7.81 32.87
N GLY A 405 -2.40 -7.28 32.01
CA GLY A 405 -3.14 -6.04 32.26
C GLY A 405 -2.33 -4.75 32.03
N GLY A 406 -1.04 -4.85 31.72
CA GLY A 406 -0.17 -3.72 31.40
C GLY A 406 -0.52 -3.08 30.06
N LYS A 407 -0.09 -1.83 29.89
CA LYS A 407 -0.39 -1.03 28.70
C LYS A 407 0.86 -0.43 28.07
N CYS A 408 0.87 -0.31 26.75
CA CYS A 408 1.78 0.56 26.03
C CYS A 408 0.98 1.70 25.39
N VAL A 409 1.26 2.94 25.80
CA VAL A 409 0.74 4.13 25.12
C VAL A 409 1.86 4.73 24.29
N PHE A 410 1.58 5.01 23.02
CA PHE A 410 2.60 5.50 22.13
C PHE A 410 2.09 6.52 21.13
N THR A 411 3.03 7.30 20.59
CA THR A 411 2.83 7.99 19.32
C THR A 411 3.83 7.55 18.26
N SER A 412 3.38 7.60 17.01
CA SER A 412 4.21 7.33 15.83
C SER A 412 3.82 8.30 14.70
N LEU A 413 4.55 8.25 13.60
CA LEU A 413 4.27 9.03 12.40
C LEU A 413 3.75 8.12 11.29
N GLY A 414 2.84 8.67 10.48
CA GLY A 414 2.27 8.02 9.31
C GLY A 414 2.72 8.61 7.97
N PRO A 415 2.37 7.97 6.83
CA PRO A 415 2.76 8.39 5.48
C PRO A 415 2.35 9.82 5.12
N GLY A 416 1.33 10.38 5.76
CA GLY A 416 0.92 11.78 5.57
C GLY A 416 1.95 12.81 6.07
N THR A 417 2.92 12.38 6.87
CA THR A 417 3.97 13.24 7.39
C THR A 417 4.88 13.83 6.31
N LEU A 418 5.09 15.14 6.41
CA LEU A 418 5.92 15.99 5.56
C LEU A 418 5.53 15.89 4.08
N SER A 419 4.23 15.84 3.81
CA SER A 419 3.69 15.67 2.46
C SER A 419 4.12 16.81 1.52
N GLU A 420 4.18 18.05 2.01
CA GLU A 420 4.65 19.25 1.30
C GLU A 420 6.11 19.09 0.88
N LEU A 421 6.96 18.66 1.82
CA LEU A 421 8.39 18.46 1.57
C LEU A 421 8.62 17.36 0.53
N ARG A 422 7.85 16.28 0.62
CA ARG A 422 7.89 15.16 -0.32
C ARG A 422 7.46 15.60 -1.72
N ARG A 423 6.37 16.36 -1.84
CA ARG A 423 5.90 16.96 -3.11
C ARG A 423 6.94 17.92 -3.71
N ALA A 424 7.60 18.73 -2.88
CA ALA A 424 8.60 19.68 -3.34
C ALA A 424 9.85 18.98 -3.87
N TRP A 425 10.32 17.92 -3.21
CA TRP A 425 11.46 17.12 -3.68
C TRP A 425 11.16 16.31 -4.94
N ALA A 426 9.95 15.77 -5.06
CA ALA A 426 9.53 15.02 -6.25
C ALA A 426 9.52 15.86 -7.55
N GLN A 427 9.52 17.20 -7.44
CA GLN A 427 9.66 18.10 -8.60
C GLN A 427 11.13 18.30 -9.05
N VAL A 428 12.09 17.86 -8.24
CA VAL A 428 13.53 18.12 -8.46
C VAL A 428 14.25 16.86 -8.92
N ASP A 429 14.04 15.75 -8.22
CA ASP A 429 14.62 14.47 -8.56
C ASP A 429 13.77 13.31 -8.00
N ALA A 430 14.18 12.07 -8.29
CA ALA A 430 13.52 10.85 -7.86
C ALA A 430 14.12 10.23 -6.59
N HIS A 431 15.06 10.92 -5.91
CA HIS A 431 15.70 10.40 -4.70
C HIS A 431 14.80 10.56 -3.48
N GLN A 432 14.99 9.69 -2.49
CA GLN A 432 14.21 9.74 -1.26
C GLN A 432 14.79 10.78 -0.30
N HIS A 433 14.14 11.95 -0.21
CA HIS A 433 14.54 13.07 0.65
C HIS A 433 13.73 13.22 1.94
N VAL A 434 12.69 12.41 2.14
CA VAL A 434 11.90 12.34 3.38
C VAL A 434 11.85 10.89 3.85
N ASN A 435 11.99 10.66 5.16
CA ASN A 435 11.86 9.31 5.72
C ASN A 435 10.50 8.71 5.36
N THR A 436 10.46 7.39 5.27
CA THR A 436 9.21 6.65 5.05
C THR A 436 8.68 6.17 6.39
N PHE A 437 7.39 6.40 6.55
CA PHE A 437 6.62 6.05 7.72
C PHE A 437 5.61 4.97 7.33
N LEU A 438 5.40 3.99 8.20
CA LEU A 438 4.53 2.86 7.92
C LEU A 438 3.05 3.28 8.08
N PRO A 439 2.16 2.81 7.19
CA PRO A 439 0.74 3.14 7.25
C PRO A 439 0.05 2.42 8.42
N ALA A 440 -0.99 3.04 9.00
CA ALA A 440 -1.77 2.48 10.10
C ALA A 440 -2.22 1.01 9.91
N PRO A 441 -2.73 0.58 8.73
CA PRO A 441 -3.08 -0.82 8.48
C PRO A 441 -1.96 -1.83 8.74
N ASP A 442 -0.70 -1.46 8.49
CA ASP A 442 0.45 -2.34 8.71
C ASP A 442 0.69 -2.56 10.21
N LEU A 443 0.58 -1.47 11.01
CA LEU A 443 0.66 -1.54 12.48
C LEU A 443 -0.46 -2.40 13.04
N GLU A 444 -1.70 -2.17 12.59
CA GLU A 444 -2.85 -2.96 13.01
C GLU A 444 -2.73 -4.44 12.62
N GLN A 445 -2.24 -4.74 11.42
CA GLN A 445 -2.03 -6.11 10.97
C GLN A 445 -0.98 -6.83 11.83
N ALA A 446 0.15 -6.17 12.11
CA ALA A 446 1.19 -6.72 12.95
C ALA A 446 0.72 -6.91 14.41
N ALA A 447 -0.06 -5.97 14.95
CA ALA A 447 -0.65 -6.10 16.27
C ALA A 447 -1.66 -7.27 16.32
N ARG A 448 -2.57 -7.39 15.35
CA ARG A 448 -3.53 -8.51 15.24
C ARG A 448 -2.85 -9.88 15.13
N ALA A 449 -1.67 -9.94 14.52
CA ALA A 449 -0.88 -11.16 14.41
C ALA A 449 -0.13 -11.52 15.71
N THR A 450 -0.07 -10.62 16.69
CA THR A 450 0.64 -10.82 17.97
C THR A 450 -0.35 -11.26 19.05
N ALA A 451 -0.16 -12.46 19.58
CA ALA A 451 -1.06 -13.02 20.59
C ALA A 451 -1.00 -12.25 21.93
N GLY A 452 -2.16 -12.10 22.57
CA GLY A 452 -2.29 -11.57 23.94
C GLY A 452 -2.27 -10.04 24.06
N ILE A 453 -2.32 -9.32 22.95
CA ILE A 453 -2.46 -7.86 22.92
C ILE A 453 -3.61 -7.41 22.01
N ASP A 454 -4.17 -6.24 22.30
CA ASP A 454 -5.11 -5.51 21.45
C ASP A 454 -4.56 -4.10 21.17
N LEU A 455 -4.69 -3.61 19.93
CA LEU A 455 -4.24 -2.27 19.54
C LEU A 455 -5.44 -1.40 19.16
N GLN A 456 -5.55 -0.26 19.83
CA GLN A 456 -6.39 0.85 19.42
C GLN A 456 -5.50 1.95 18.84
N LEU A 457 -5.88 2.48 17.68
CA LEU A 457 -5.13 3.50 16.98
C LEU A 457 -6.05 4.66 16.57
N GLU A 458 -5.66 5.88 16.90
CA GLU A 458 -6.27 7.11 16.43
C GLU A 458 -5.29 7.86 15.54
N VAL A 459 -5.77 8.42 14.43
CA VAL A 459 -4.96 9.18 13.48
C VAL A 459 -5.33 10.65 13.58
N CYS A 460 -4.35 11.50 13.87
CA CYS A 460 -4.49 12.94 13.98
C CYS A 460 -3.56 13.65 13.00
N GLU A 461 -3.97 14.82 12.52
CA GLU A 461 -3.13 15.68 11.68
C GLU A 461 -2.67 16.91 12.49
N TYR A 462 -1.37 17.15 12.51
CA TYR A 462 -0.77 18.36 13.06
C TYR A 462 -0.18 19.17 11.92
N GLN A 463 -0.39 20.48 11.94
CA GLN A 463 0.22 21.37 10.96
C GLN A 463 1.06 22.43 11.66
N LEU A 464 2.38 22.31 11.50
CA LEU A 464 3.30 23.36 11.89
C LEU A 464 3.43 24.38 10.77
N THR A 465 3.76 25.62 11.12
CA THR A 465 3.92 26.71 10.16
C THR A 465 5.28 27.39 10.30
N TYR A 466 5.88 27.73 9.17
CA TYR A 466 7.22 28.29 9.09
C TYR A 466 7.24 29.55 8.23
N ALA A 467 8.01 30.55 8.64
CA ALA A 467 8.29 31.70 7.79
C ALA A 467 9.13 31.30 6.56
N ARG A 468 10.11 30.39 6.76
CA ARG A 468 11.02 29.91 5.72
C ARG A 468 11.21 28.40 5.82
N VAL A 469 11.22 27.71 4.68
CA VAL A 469 11.48 26.25 4.60
C VAL A 469 12.82 25.87 5.24
N ARG A 470 13.82 26.76 5.20
CA ARG A 470 15.13 26.52 5.83
C ARG A 470 15.05 26.36 7.34
N ASP A 471 14.06 26.97 7.98
CA ASP A 471 13.85 26.85 9.42
C ASP A 471 13.34 25.44 9.75
N LEU A 472 12.37 24.92 8.97
CA LEU A 472 11.93 23.51 9.03
C LEU A 472 13.09 22.53 8.83
N LEU A 473 13.91 22.72 7.79
CA LEU A 473 15.06 21.84 7.53
C LEU A 473 16.11 21.91 8.64
N GLY A 474 16.29 23.11 9.22
CA GLY A 474 17.15 23.35 10.37
C GLY A 474 16.65 22.59 11.60
N GLU A 475 15.36 22.66 11.89
CA GLU A 475 14.70 21.95 12.99
C GLU A 475 14.88 20.44 12.86
N LEU A 476 14.52 19.85 11.70
CA LEU A 476 14.69 18.42 11.41
C LEU A 476 16.14 17.96 11.59
N LYS A 477 17.11 18.79 11.22
CA LYS A 477 18.54 18.50 11.41
C LYS A 477 18.94 18.59 12.87
N ALA A 478 18.47 19.61 13.60
CA ALA A 478 18.80 19.86 15.00
C ALA A 478 18.28 18.74 15.93
N ILE A 479 17.13 18.16 15.61
CA ILE A 479 16.59 16.99 16.33
C ILE A 479 17.17 15.65 15.85
N GLY A 480 18.07 15.65 14.86
CA GLY A 480 18.65 14.41 14.33
C GLY A 480 17.72 13.58 13.44
N ALA A 481 16.49 14.04 13.18
CA ALA A 481 15.45 13.37 12.38
C ALA A 481 15.45 13.75 10.89
N HIS A 482 16.50 14.41 10.42
CA HIS A 482 16.70 14.66 8.99
C HIS A 482 16.78 13.34 8.19
N ASN A 483 16.74 13.42 6.85
CA ASN A 483 16.76 12.23 6.02
C ASN A 483 18.02 11.37 6.27
N MET A 484 17.85 10.10 6.65
CA MET A 484 18.96 9.20 7.00
C MET A 484 19.33 8.20 5.88
N ASN A 485 18.77 8.34 4.69
CA ASN A 485 19.07 7.44 3.58
C ASN A 485 20.47 7.69 3.02
N SER A 486 21.10 6.64 2.49
CA SER A 486 22.47 6.64 1.97
C SER A 486 22.65 7.36 0.62
N ASP A 487 21.57 7.66 -0.09
CA ASP A 487 21.62 8.14 -1.50
C ASP A 487 21.81 9.67 -1.63
N ARG A 488 22.79 10.24 -0.91
CA ARG A 488 23.07 11.68 -1.00
C ARG A 488 24.05 12.01 -2.12
N ARG A 489 23.61 12.82 -3.08
CA ARG A 489 24.53 13.51 -4.02
C ARG A 489 25.25 14.65 -3.31
N ALA A 490 26.58 14.60 -3.27
CA ALA A 490 27.43 15.69 -2.79
C ALA A 490 27.77 16.70 -3.92
N GLY A 491 28.11 17.94 -3.56
CA GLY A 491 28.65 18.96 -4.48
C GLY A 491 27.62 19.91 -5.12
N LEU A 492 28.00 20.57 -6.21
CA LEU A 492 27.21 21.63 -6.89
C LEU A 492 25.82 21.16 -7.34
N ALA A 493 25.69 19.88 -7.73
CA ALA A 493 24.42 19.27 -8.07
C ALA A 493 23.43 19.26 -6.89
N GLY A 494 23.91 19.04 -5.66
CA GLY A 494 23.10 19.09 -4.45
C GLY A 494 22.62 20.50 -4.10
N ARG A 495 23.44 21.52 -4.36
CA ARG A 495 23.04 22.93 -4.14
C ARG A 495 21.93 23.35 -5.09
N ARG A 496 22.04 23.02 -6.38
CA ARG A 496 20.99 23.31 -7.37
C ARG A 496 19.70 22.56 -7.07
N ALA A 497 19.79 21.31 -6.61
CA ALA A 497 18.65 20.52 -6.18
C ALA A 497 17.95 21.16 -4.97
N LEU A 498 18.71 21.54 -3.95
CA LEU A 498 18.16 22.24 -2.77
C LEU A 498 17.46 23.55 -3.15
N GLU A 499 18.07 24.38 -4.01
CA GLU A 499 17.44 25.61 -4.50
C GLU A 499 16.17 25.35 -5.31
N GLY A 500 16.14 24.26 -6.10
CA GLY A 500 14.95 23.79 -6.80
C GLY A 500 13.83 23.42 -5.83
N MET A 501 14.14 22.64 -4.79
CA MET A 501 13.16 22.22 -3.79
C MET A 501 12.61 23.42 -3.01
N LEU A 502 13.47 24.35 -2.59
CA LEU A 502 13.03 25.56 -1.88
C LEU A 502 12.03 26.37 -2.73
N ARG A 503 12.28 26.53 -4.04
CA ARG A 503 11.34 27.18 -4.96
C ARG A 503 10.04 26.40 -5.13
N ALA A 504 10.10 25.06 -5.19
CA ALA A 504 8.92 24.22 -5.32
C ALA A 504 8.04 24.30 -4.06
N TYR A 505 8.65 24.24 -2.87
CA TYR A 505 7.96 24.32 -1.59
C TYR A 505 7.31 25.69 -1.37
N GLU A 506 7.91 26.78 -1.85
CA GLU A 506 7.34 28.12 -1.71
C GLU A 506 5.91 28.26 -2.30
N ARG A 507 5.54 27.39 -3.25
CA ARG A 507 4.18 27.32 -3.82
C ARG A 507 3.11 26.85 -2.83
N GLU A 508 3.54 26.19 -1.75
CA GLU A 508 2.69 25.75 -0.64
C GLU A 508 2.37 26.91 0.32
N ARG A 509 2.96 28.10 0.17
CA ARG A 509 2.69 29.24 1.07
C ARG A 509 1.21 29.63 1.03
N ARG A 510 0.61 29.76 2.21
CA ARG A 510 -0.76 30.25 2.43
C ARG A 510 -0.72 31.25 3.58
N ASP A 511 -1.46 32.35 3.45
CA ASP A 511 -1.57 33.38 4.49
C ASP A 511 -0.22 33.85 5.08
N GLY A 512 0.80 33.95 4.21
CA GLY A 512 2.13 34.41 4.59
C GLY A 512 3.02 33.35 5.27
N VAL A 513 2.55 32.12 5.50
CA VAL A 513 3.30 31.03 6.16
C VAL A 513 3.37 29.76 5.31
N LEU A 514 4.37 28.92 5.57
CA LEU A 514 4.58 27.65 4.90
C LEU A 514 4.15 26.50 5.81
N PRO A 515 3.25 25.61 5.36
CA PRO A 515 2.80 24.49 6.16
C PRO A 515 3.84 23.36 6.18
N ALA A 516 3.85 22.59 7.26
CA ALA A 516 4.47 21.28 7.36
C ALA A 516 3.50 20.34 8.10
N THR A 517 2.89 19.43 7.36
CA THR A 517 1.88 18.52 7.90
C THR A 517 2.54 17.28 8.49
N TYR A 518 2.07 16.85 9.67
CA TYR A 518 2.47 15.63 10.36
C TYR A 518 1.24 14.78 10.61
N GLU A 519 1.24 13.57 10.07
CA GLU A 519 0.24 12.57 10.40
C GLU A 519 0.74 11.79 11.62
N VAL A 520 0.08 11.98 12.75
CA VAL A 520 0.47 11.42 14.04
C VAL A 520 -0.51 10.34 14.43
N TYR A 521 0.02 9.18 14.79
CA TYR A 521 -0.77 8.09 15.32
C TYR A 521 -0.69 8.10 16.84
N PHE A 522 -1.83 8.04 17.51
CA PHE A 522 -1.93 7.78 18.95
C PHE A 522 -2.39 6.34 19.13
N GLY A 523 -1.53 5.53 19.74
CA GLY A 523 -1.76 4.10 19.92
C GLY A 523 -1.86 3.70 21.39
N VAL A 524 -2.77 2.79 21.68
CA VAL A 524 -2.89 2.11 22.98
C VAL A 524 -2.87 0.61 22.73
N ILE A 525 -1.84 -0.06 23.24
CA ILE A 525 -1.75 -1.52 23.27
C ILE A 525 -2.13 -1.97 24.67
N SER A 526 -3.11 -2.85 24.78
CA SER A 526 -3.50 -3.47 26.05
C SER A 526 -3.10 -4.94 26.06
N ARG A 527 -2.31 -5.36 27.06
CA ARG A 527 -2.01 -6.77 27.32
C ARG A 527 -3.21 -7.40 28.02
N GLN A 528 -3.76 -8.47 27.45
CA GLN A 528 -4.86 -9.20 28.10
C GLN A 528 -4.38 -9.77 29.44
N GLY A 529 -5.22 -9.68 30.47
CA GLY A 529 -4.98 -10.40 31.72
C GLY A 529 -4.97 -11.90 31.47
N GLU A 530 -4.19 -12.66 32.23
CA GLU A 530 -4.42 -14.11 32.27
C GLU A 530 -5.85 -14.34 32.76
N ALA A 531 -6.63 -15.13 32.02
CA ALA A 531 -7.92 -15.57 32.53
C ALA A 531 -7.67 -16.30 33.86
N PRO A 532 -8.43 -15.98 34.93
CA PRO A 532 -8.23 -16.58 36.25
C PRO A 532 -8.34 -18.09 36.26
#